data_AF-A0AB73TLE8-F1
#
_entry.id   AF-A0AB73TLE8-F1
#
_cell.length_a   1.000
_cell.length_b   1.000
_cell.length_c   1.000
_cell.angle_alpha   90.00
_cell.angle_beta   90.00
_cell.angle_gamma   90.00
#
_symmetry.space_group_name_H-M   'P 1'
#
loop_
_entity.id
_entity.type
_entity.pdbx_description
1 polymer ?
#
loop_
_entity_poly.entity_id
_entity_poly.type
_entity_poly.pdbx_seq_one_letter_code
_entity_poly.pdbx_strand_id
1 'polypeptide(L)' 'RPVKRRNKFYRSLRTASTTIKGMEDILGLYKKTRKEGTLFGFSVCTEIKVLLGIPA' A
#
# COMPACT_ATOMS: atom_id res chain seq x y z
N ARG A 1 0.53 -0.45 32.84
CA ARG A 1 1.09 -0.59 31.47
C ARG A 1 0.03 -0.12 30.48
N PRO A 2 0.23 0.94 29.68
CA PRO A 2 -0.76 1.36 28.69
C PRO A 2 -0.83 0.30 27.58
N VAL A 3 -1.92 -0.46 27.54
CA VAL A 3 -2.20 -1.40 26.44
C VAL A 3 -2.72 -0.57 25.27
N LYS A 4 -1.96 -0.51 24.16
CA LYS A 4 -2.43 0.17 22.95
C LYS A 4 -3.75 -0.47 22.50
N ARG A 5 -4.82 0.31 22.54
CA ARG A 5 -6.14 -0.10 22.07
C ARG A 5 -6.09 -0.23 20.54
N ARG A 6 -6.69 -1.30 20.01
CA ARG A 6 -6.82 -1.49 18.56
C ARG A 6 -7.74 -0.40 17.99
N ASN A 7 -7.31 0.26 16.91
CA ASN A 7 -8.10 1.28 16.23
C ASN A 7 -9.43 0.68 15.74
N LYS A 8 -10.54 1.39 15.99
CA LYS A 8 -11.92 0.98 15.65
C LYS A 8 -12.08 0.59 14.18
N PHE A 9 -11.31 1.22 13.28
CA PHE A 9 -11.37 0.97 11.84
C PHE A 9 -10.91 -0.44 11.45
N TYR A 10 -9.94 -1.00 12.17
CA TYR A 10 -9.39 -2.35 11.92
C TYR A 10 -10.05 -3.45 12.75
N ARG A 11 -11.23 -3.17 13.33
CA ARG A 11 -11.93 -4.12 14.19
C ARG A 11 -12.60 -5.25 13.39
N SER A 12 -13.00 -4.99 12.14
CA SER A 12 -13.62 -5.99 11.28
C SER A 12 -12.56 -6.78 10.50
N LEU A 13 -12.76 -8.10 10.36
CA LEU A 13 -11.85 -8.94 9.57
C LEU A 13 -11.85 -8.56 8.09
N ARG A 14 -12.99 -8.15 7.54
CA ARG A 14 -13.14 -7.73 6.14
C ARG A 14 -12.38 -6.43 5.82
N THR A 15 -12.41 -5.46 6.72
CA THR A 15 -11.67 -4.19 6.55
C THR A 15 -10.18 -4.38 6.86
N ALA A 16 -9.85 -5.25 7.82
CA ALA A 16 -8.45 -5.59 8.10
C ALA A 16 -7.80 -6.35 6.94
N SER A 17 -8.48 -7.33 6.34
CA SER A 17 -7.93 -8.12 5.22
C SER A 17 -7.68 -7.27 3.97
N THR A 18 -8.62 -6.38 3.64
CA THR A 18 -8.45 -5.42 2.52
C THR A 18 -7.30 -4.45 2.76
N THR A 19 -7.13 -3.96 4.00
CA THR A 19 -5.99 -3.11 4.37
C THR A 19 -4.66 -3.86 4.25
N ILE A 20 -4.58 -5.08 4.77
CA ILE A 20 -3.36 -5.91 4.72
C ILE A 20 -2.97 -6.15 3.26
N LYS A 21 -3.93 -6.53 2.42
CA LYS A 21 -3.71 -6.72 0.98
C LYS A 21 -3.20 -5.45 0.30
N GLY A 22 -3.81 -4.30 0.58
CA GLY A 22 -3.33 -3.02 0.05
C GLY A 22 -1.90 -2.68 0.48
N MET A 23 -1.51 -2.98 1.72
CA MET A 23 -0.12 -2.79 2.17
C MET A 23 0.86 -3.74 1.48
N GLU A 24 0.48 -5.00 1.27
CA GLU A 24 1.29 -5.98 0.53
C GLU A 24 1.48 -5.57 -0.93
N ASP A 25 0.41 -5.06 -1.57
CA ASP A 25 0.43 -4.58 -2.95
C ASP A 25 1.38 -3.39 -3.11
N ILE A 26 1.32 -2.39 -2.20
CA ILE A 26 2.22 -1.23 -2.19
C ILE A 26 3.68 -1.68 -2.01
N LEU A 27 3.93 -2.63 -1.11
CA LEU A 27 5.27 -3.17 -0.89
C LEU A 27 5.78 -3.96 -2.10
N GLY A 28 4.93 -4.73 -2.76
CA GLY A 28 5.24 -5.45 -3.98
C GLY A 28 5.62 -4.49 -5.12
N LEU A 29 4.88 -3.40 -5.24
CA LEU A 29 5.12 -2.32 -6.21
C LEU A 29 6.48 -1.66 -5.98
N TYR A 30 6.79 -1.28 -4.74
CA TYR A 30 8.08 -0.71 -4.36
C TYR A 30 9.25 -1.63 -4.69
N LYS A 31 9.11 -2.94 -4.46
CA LYS A 31 10.15 -3.92 -4.78
C LYS A 31 10.34 -4.08 -6.29
N LYS A 32 9.28 -3.98 -7.09
CA LYS A 32 9.36 -4.03 -8.55
C LYS A 32 10.09 -2.80 -9.10
N THR A 33 9.68 -1.60 -8.73
CA THR A 33 10.31 -0.35 -9.18
C THR A 33 11.77 -0.23 -8.72
N ARG A 34 12.12 -0.74 -7.53
CA ARG A 34 13.52 -0.90 -7.08
C ARG A 34 14.36 -1.80 -7.98
N LYS A 35 13.80 -2.90 -8.52
CA LYS A 35 14.52 -3.81 -9.42
C LYS A 35 14.69 -3.21 -10.82
N GLU A 36 13.72 -2.41 -11.26
CA GLU A 36 13.72 -1.76 -12.58
C GLU A 36 14.67 -0.55 -12.67
N GLY A 37 15.30 -0.15 -11.56
CA GLY A 37 16.38 0.85 -11.55
C GLY A 37 15.91 2.31 -11.46
N THR A 38 14.60 2.56 -11.35
CA THR A 38 14.00 3.89 -11.14
C THR A 38 14.15 4.34 -9.68
N LEU A 39 15.38 4.64 -9.27
CA LEU A 39 15.72 4.96 -7.88
C LEU A 39 15.23 6.34 -7.41
N PHE A 40 15.01 7.29 -8.33
CA PHE A 40 14.48 8.63 -8.07
C PHE A 40 13.21 8.84 -8.91
N GLY A 41 12.03 8.65 -8.31
CA GLY A 41 10.75 8.82 -9.01
C GLY A 41 9.59 7.98 -8.49
N PHE A 42 9.83 7.07 -7.53
CA PHE A 42 8.76 6.24 -6.97
C PHE A 42 7.77 7.06 -6.14
N SER A 43 6.55 7.21 -6.65
CA SER A 43 5.41 7.70 -5.89
C SER A 43 4.31 6.65 -5.92
N VAL A 44 3.90 6.18 -4.74
CA VAL A 44 2.84 5.17 -4.60
C VAL A 44 1.56 5.62 -5.30
N CYS A 45 1.24 6.91 -5.24
CA CYS A 45 0.05 7.47 -5.89
C CYS A 45 0.14 7.43 -7.42
N THR A 46 1.29 7.71 -8.02
CA THR A 46 1.45 7.65 -9.49
C THR A 46 1.41 6.21 -9.96
N GLU A 47 2.08 5.30 -9.27
CA GLU A 47 2.11 3.88 -9.62
C GLU A 47 0.73 3.23 -9.49
N ILE A 48 -0.04 3.58 -8.45
CA ILE A 48 -1.43 3.13 -8.31
C ILE A 48 -2.31 3.73 -9.42
N LYS A 49 -2.13 5.01 -9.77
CA LYS A 49 -2.86 5.63 -10.89
C LYS A 49 -2.57 4.93 -12.23
N VAL A 50 -1.30 4.61 -12.50
CA VAL A 50 -0.87 3.84 -13.67
C VAL A 50 -1.51 2.46 -13.69
N LEU A 51 -1.51 1.74 -12.57
CA LEU A 51 -2.19 0.44 -12.44
C LEU A 51 -3.70 0.53 -12.67
N LEU A 52 -4.33 1.62 -12.22
CA LEU A 52 -5.75 1.88 -12.43
C LEU A 52 -6.07 2.45 -13.82
N GLY A 53 -5.05 2.65 -14.67
CA GLY A 53 -5.22 3.21 -16.02
C GLY A 53 -5.68 4.66 -16.04
N ILE A 54 -5.52 5.39 -14.93
CA ILE A 54 -5.89 6.80 -14.82
C ILE A 54 -4.66 7.61 -15.21
N PRO A 55 -4.65 8.27 -16.39
CA PRO A 55 -3.54 9.13 -16.77
C PRO A 55 -3.41 10.29 -15.78
N ALA A 56 -2.16 10.70 -15.53
CA ALA A 56 -1.82 11.75 -14.57
C ALA A 56 -2.41 13.12 -14.95
#